data_AF-A0A4Q1D3Q9-F1
#
_entry.id   AF-A0A4Q1D3Q9-F1
#
_cell.length_a   1.000
_cell.length_b   1.000
_cell.length_c   1.000
_cell.angle_alpha   90.00
_cell.angle_beta   90.00
_cell.angle_gamma   90.00
#
_symmetry.space_group_name_H-M   'P 1'
#
loop_
_entity.id
_entity.type
_entity.pdbx_description
1 polymer ?
#
loop_
_entity_poly.entity_id
_entity_poly.type
_entity_poly.pdbx_seq_one_letter_code
_entity_poly.pdbx_strand_id
1 'polypeptide(L)'
;MTILFAVMGITALLFFIAHVVLLFTSFGDKGFHKTKYFWSHATLWIFGVLLFLMATLFAGKQISVVADVFDTPLKRLLILAAVAVLSLLAHTIVRLVVLPKFSERKA
;
A
#
# COMPACT_ATOMS: atom_id res chain seq x y z
N MET A 1 7.45 23.36 -6.90
CA MET A 1 7.40 22.32 -5.84
C MET A 1 6.01 21.72 -5.69
N THR A 2 4.93 22.50 -5.73
CA THR A 2 3.54 22.01 -5.61
C THR A 2 3.12 21.03 -6.71
N ILE A 3 3.52 21.26 -7.97
CA ILE A 3 3.20 20.34 -9.09
C ILE A 3 3.84 18.96 -8.86
N LEU A 4 5.11 18.91 -8.48
CA LEU A 4 5.80 17.65 -8.19
C LEU A 4 5.15 16.91 -7.02
N PHE A 5 4.77 17.62 -5.95
CA PHE A 5 4.02 17.05 -4.83
C PHE A 5 2.68 16.45 -5.28
N ALA A 6 1.92 17.16 -6.13
CA ALA A 6 0.65 16.68 -6.65
C ALA A 6 0.83 15.43 -7.54
N VAL A 7 1.81 15.45 -8.45
CA VAL A 7 2.10 14.30 -9.33
C VAL A 7 2.48 13.07 -8.50
N MET A 8 3.39 13.21 -7.53
CA MET A 8 3.77 12.10 -6.66
C MET A 8 2.58 11.57 -5.85
N GLY A 9 1.73 12.46 -5.34
CA GLY A 9 0.52 12.09 -4.60
C GLY A 9 -0.49 11.34 -5.47
N ILE A 10 -0.71 11.79 -6.70
CA ILE A 10 -1.58 11.12 -7.67
C ILE A 10 -1.01 9.75 -8.03
N THR A 11 0.29 9.64 -8.31
CA THR A 11 0.93 8.36 -8.60
C THR A 11 0.83 7.39 -7.42
N ALA A 12 1.06 7.86 -6.19
CA ALA A 12 0.87 7.06 -4.99
C ALA A 12 -0.58 6.55 -4.88
N LEU A 13 -1.57 7.43 -5.09
CA LEU A 13 -2.99 7.04 -5.08
C LEU A 13 -3.30 5.98 -6.14
N LEU A 14 -2.76 6.11 -7.35
CA LEU A 14 -2.94 5.10 -8.41
C LEU A 14 -2.36 3.73 -8.01
N PHE A 15 -1.18 3.70 -7.38
CA PHE A 15 -0.61 2.44 -6.86
C PHE A 15 -1.46 1.81 -5.76
N PHE A 16 -2.05 2.63 -4.88
CA PHE A 16 -2.97 2.14 -3.86
C PHE A 16 -4.27 1.58 -4.48
N ILE A 17 -4.85 2.25 -5.48
CA ILE A 17 -6.01 1.74 -6.21
C ILE A 17 -5.65 0.42 -6.92
N ALA A 18 -4.50 0.38 -7.60
CA ALA A 18 -4.00 -0.83 -8.26
C ALA A 18 -3.79 -1.98 -7.27
N HIS A 19 -3.28 -1.70 -6.06
CA HIS A 19 -3.18 -2.67 -4.97
C HIS A 19 -4.54 -3.30 -4.64
N VAL A 20 -5.57 -2.47 -4.40
CA VAL A 20 -6.92 -2.92 -4.03
C VAL A 20 -7.55 -3.75 -5.16
N VAL A 21 -7.46 -3.28 -6.41
CA VAL A 21 -7.99 -4.00 -7.58
C VAL A 21 -7.27 -5.34 -7.77
N LEU A 22 -5.94 -5.38 -7.68
CA LEU A 22 -5.18 -6.63 -7.78
C LEU A 22 -5.47 -7.58 -6.63
N LEU A 23 -5.72 -7.06 -5.43
CA LEU A 23 -6.11 -7.86 -4.27
C LEU A 23 -7.43 -8.57 -4.53
N PHE A 24 -8.49 -7.83 -4.87
CA PHE A 24 -9.80 -8.42 -5.15
C PHE A 24 -9.75 -9.38 -6.35
N THR A 25 -9.07 -9.01 -7.43
CA THR A 25 -8.97 -9.87 -8.61
C THR A 25 -8.01 -11.06 -8.45
N SER A 26 -7.28 -11.15 -7.33
CA SER A 26 -6.46 -12.32 -6.97
C SER A 26 -7.28 -13.46 -6.34
N PHE A 27 -8.50 -13.16 -5.88
CA PHE A 27 -9.45 -14.10 -5.30
C PHE A 27 -10.69 -14.20 -6.20
N GLY A 28 -10.72 -15.18 -7.10
CA GLY A 28 -11.84 -15.34 -8.04
C GLY A 28 -12.38 -16.76 -8.10
N ASP A 29 -13.41 -16.97 -8.93
CA ASP A 29 -14.08 -18.28 -9.08
C ASP A 29 -13.15 -19.40 -9.56
N LYS A 30 -12.07 -19.05 -10.27
CA LYS A 30 -11.03 -20.00 -10.73
C LYS A 30 -10.01 -20.35 -9.63
N GLY A 31 -10.16 -19.80 -8.42
CA GLY A 31 -9.29 -20.01 -7.27
C GLY A 31 -8.33 -18.85 -6.99
N PHE A 32 -7.30 -19.13 -6.19
CA PHE A 32 -6.33 -18.15 -5.72
C PHE A 32 -5.16 -17.94 -6.70
N HIS A 33 -5.00 -16.71 -7.20
CA HIS A 33 -3.94 -16.33 -8.13
C HIS A 33 -2.73 -15.73 -7.39
N LYS A 34 -1.79 -16.59 -6.98
CA LYS A 34 -0.56 -16.20 -6.24
C LYS A 34 0.22 -15.03 -6.87
N THR A 35 0.35 -15.00 -8.20
CA THR A 35 1.09 -13.93 -8.91
C THR A 35 0.41 -12.58 -8.75
N LYS A 36 -0.91 -12.50 -8.96
CA LYS A 36 -1.67 -11.25 -8.79
C LYS A 36 -1.62 -10.77 -7.34
N TYR A 37 -1.68 -11.71 -6.40
CA TYR A 37 -1.58 -11.43 -4.97
C TYR A 37 -0.21 -10.84 -4.59
N PHE A 38 0.89 -11.37 -5.14
CA PHE A 38 2.23 -10.80 -4.95
C PHE A 38 2.34 -9.40 -5.56
N TRP A 39 1.84 -9.21 -6.78
CA TRP A 39 1.83 -7.90 -7.44
C TRP A 39 1.02 -6.86 -6.65
N SER A 40 -0.11 -7.26 -6.06
CA SER A 40 -0.86 -6.41 -5.13
C SER A 40 0.01 -5.96 -3.94
N HIS A 41 0.82 -6.85 -3.36
CA HIS A 41 1.72 -6.46 -2.26
C HIS A 41 2.82 -5.51 -2.74
N ALA A 42 3.42 -5.80 -3.89
CA ALA A 42 4.45 -4.95 -4.47
C ALA A 42 3.92 -3.51 -4.72
N THR A 43 2.70 -3.35 -5.23
CA THR A 43 2.11 -2.02 -5.43
C THR A 43 1.84 -1.27 -4.12
N LEU A 44 1.46 -1.97 -3.05
CA LEU A 44 1.34 -1.37 -1.71
C LEU A 44 2.69 -0.89 -1.15
N TRP A 45 3.75 -1.68 -1.35
CA TRP A 45 5.09 -1.29 -0.95
C TRP A 45 5.60 -0.08 -1.75
N ILE A 46 5.36 -0.05 -3.07
CA ILE A 46 5.68 1.10 -3.92
C ILE A 46 4.93 2.36 -3.44
N PHE A 47 3.64 2.23 -3.13
CA PHE A 47 2.86 3.31 -2.52
C PHE A 47 3.50 3.82 -1.22
N GLY A 48 3.89 2.92 -0.32
CA GLY A 48 4.55 3.26 0.94
C GLY A 48 5.88 3.99 0.75
N VAL A 49 6.72 3.50 -0.16
CA VAL A 49 8.01 4.13 -0.50
C VAL A 49 7.79 5.51 -1.12
N LEU A 50 6.78 5.67 -2.00
CA LEU A 50 6.44 6.98 -2.56
C LEU A 50 6.01 7.97 -1.48
N LEU A 51 5.16 7.56 -0.53
CA LEU A 51 4.78 8.43 0.58
C LEU A 51 5.98 8.79 1.47
N PHE A 52 6.87 7.84 1.73
CA PHE A 52 8.11 8.09 2.47
C PHE A 52 9.01 9.11 1.75
N LEU A 53 9.16 8.98 0.43
CA LEU A 53 9.91 9.93 -0.39
C LEU A 53 9.23 11.31 -0.39
N MET A 54 7.90 11.37 -0.49
CA MET A 54 7.16 12.63 -0.40
C MET A 54 7.40 13.32 0.95
N ALA A 55 7.29 12.57 2.06
CA ALA A 55 7.56 13.12 3.40
C ALA A 55 9.01 13.58 3.54
N THR A 56 9.97 12.85 2.95
CA THR A 56 11.39 13.22 2.99
C THR A 56 11.69 14.49 2.19
N LEU A 57 11.03 14.68 1.05
CA LEU A 57 11.29 15.79 0.13
C LEU A 57 10.48 17.06 0.44
N PHE A 58 9.29 16.91 1.05
CA PHE A 58 8.32 18.01 1.17
C PHE A 58 7.86 18.34 2.59
N ALA A 59 8.10 17.49 3.59
CA ALA A 59 7.71 17.82 4.97
C ALA A 59 8.56 18.99 5.52
N GLY A 60 7.91 19.89 6.26
CA GLY A 60 8.50 21.09 6.85
C GLY A 60 8.59 22.28 5.90
N LYS A 61 8.02 22.16 4.70
CA LYS A 61 8.10 23.19 3.66
C LYS A 61 6.80 23.98 3.48
N GLN A 62 5.81 23.79 4.36
CA GLN A 62 4.50 24.45 4.30
C GLN A 62 3.74 24.23 2.98
N ILE A 63 4.03 23.12 2.29
CA ILE A 63 3.35 22.75 1.03
C ILE A 63 2.01 22.07 1.33
N SER A 64 1.94 21.28 2.40
CA SER A 64 0.74 20.58 2.83
C SER A 64 0.79 20.30 4.33
N VAL A 65 -0.26 20.70 5.04
CA VAL A 65 -0.43 20.42 6.47
C VAL A 65 -0.30 18.92 6.78
N VAL A 66 -0.78 18.05 5.88
CA VAL A 66 -0.71 16.59 6.04
C VAL A 66 0.72 16.07 5.91
N ALA A 67 1.48 16.58 4.93
CA ALA A 67 2.87 16.18 4.74
C ALA A 67 3.76 16.69 5.90
N ASP A 68 3.48 17.89 6.40
CA ASP A 68 4.23 18.51 7.48
C ASP A 68 4.05 17.82 8.84
N VAL A 69 3.02 16.98 9.00
CA VAL A 69 2.94 16.07 10.16
C VAL A 69 4.21 15.21 10.26
N PHE A 70 4.81 14.85 9.13
CA PHE A 70 5.97 13.96 9.02
C PHE A 70 7.33 14.69 8.98
N ASP A 71 7.42 15.90 9.53
CA ASP A 71 8.65 16.71 9.47
C ASP A 71 9.87 16.00 10.11
N THR A 72 9.69 15.23 11.18
CA THR A 72 10.81 14.56 11.86
C THR A 72 11.18 13.20 11.24
N PRO A 73 12.46 12.78 11.25
CA PRO A 73 12.90 11.48 10.73
C PRO A 73 12.13 10.29 11.31
N LEU A 74 11.84 10.33 12.62
CA LEU A 74 11.06 9.28 13.29
C LEU A 74 9.66 9.14 12.69
N LYS A 75 8.94 10.26 12.50
CA LYS A 75 7.61 10.24 11.90
C LYS A 75 7.63 9.75 10.45
N ARG A 76 8.66 10.09 9.67
CA ARG A 76 8.83 9.57 8.29
C ARG A 76 8.96 8.05 8.30
N LEU A 77 9.76 7.48 9.22
CA LEU A 77 9.89 6.03 9.36
C LEU A 77 8.56 5.35 9.75
N LEU A 78 7.66 6.04 10.46
CA LEU A 78 6.33 5.52 10.77
C LEU A 78 5.51 5.22 9.51
N ILE A 79 5.78 5.90 8.37
CA ILE A 79 5.12 5.60 7.10
C ILE A 79 5.46 4.17 6.65
N LEU A 80 6.75 3.81 6.69
CA LEU A 80 7.20 2.47 6.33
C LEU A 80 6.72 1.42 7.34
N ALA A 81 6.75 1.75 8.63
CA ALA A 81 6.24 0.87 9.67
C ALA A 81 4.73 0.61 9.49
N ALA A 82 3.94 1.64 9.19
CA ALA A 82 2.51 1.51 8.93
C ALA A 82 2.21 0.64 7.70
N VAL A 83 2.97 0.81 6.62
CA VAL A 83 2.84 -0.01 5.40
C VAL A 83 3.20 -1.46 5.68
N ALA A 84 4.27 -1.71 6.44
CA ALA A 84 4.66 -3.06 6.83
C ALA A 84 3.60 -3.73 7.72
N VAL A 85 3.06 -3.03 8.71
CA VAL A 85 1.97 -3.53 9.57
C VAL A 85 0.73 -3.83 8.74
N LEU A 86 0.31 -2.92 7.86
CA LEU A 86 -0.84 -3.12 6.98
C LEU A 86 -0.64 -4.33 6.06
N SER A 87 0.56 -4.49 5.50
CA SER A 87 0.93 -5.63 4.66
C SER A 87 0.87 -6.94 5.44
N LEU A 88 1.39 -6.98 6.67
CA LEU A 88 1.33 -8.16 7.53
C LEU A 88 -0.11 -8.52 7.93
N LEU A 89 -0.91 -7.52 8.29
CA LEU A 89 -2.33 -7.73 8.62
C LEU A 89 -3.09 -8.29 7.42
N ALA A 90 -2.89 -7.70 6.23
CA ALA A 90 -3.49 -8.20 5.00
C ALA A 90 -3.06 -9.65 4.70
N HIS A 91 -1.77 -9.98 4.87
CA HIS A 91 -1.27 -11.33 4.70
C HIS A 91 -1.89 -12.32 5.68
N THR A 92 -2.00 -11.91 6.95
CA THR A 92 -2.57 -12.72 8.03
C THR A 92 -4.07 -12.97 7.80
N ILE A 93 -4.84 -11.93 7.46
CA ILE A 93 -6.27 -12.04 7.14
C ILE A 93 -6.47 -12.95 5.93
N VAL A 94 -5.70 -12.77 4.86
CA VAL A 94 -5.82 -13.62 3.67
C VAL A 94 -5.52 -15.07 4.00
N ARG A 95 -4.45 -15.32 4.76
CA ARG A 95 -4.03 -16.68 5.11
C ARG A 95 -5.03 -17.40 6.03
N LEU A 96 -5.58 -16.70 7.02
CA LEU A 96 -6.44 -17.30 8.04
C LEU A 96 -7.92 -17.29 7.69
N VAL A 97 -8.38 -16.30 6.91
CA VAL A 97 -9.82 -16.08 6.67
C VAL A 97 -10.19 -16.33 5.21
N VAL A 98 -9.35 -15.91 4.26
CA VAL A 98 -9.70 -15.94 2.83
C VAL A 98 -9.33 -17.29 2.21
N LEU A 99 -8.08 -17.74 2.36
CA LEU A 99 -7.60 -18.98 1.74
C LEU A 99 -8.40 -20.24 2.13
N PRO A 100 -8.81 -20.47 3.40
CA PRO A 100 -9.60 -21.64 3.77
C PRO A 100 -10.91 -21.74 2.97
N LYS A 101 -11.59 -20.60 2.75
CA LYS A 101 -12.86 -20.52 1.99
C LYS A 101 -12.71 -20.87 0.51
N PHE A 102 -11.52 -20.71 -0.06
CA PHE A 102 -11.23 -21.13 -1.44
C PHE A 102 -10.74 -22.58 -1.51
N SER A 103 -10.21 -23.13 -0.42
CA SER A 103 -9.79 -24.52 -0.34
C SER A 103 -10.98 -25.48 -0.12
N GLU A 104 -11.97 -25.07 0.66
CA GLU A 104 -13.20 -25.85 0.91
C GLU A 104 -14.12 -25.94 -0.32
N ARG A 105 -14.05 -24.98 -1.26
CA ARG A 105 -14.87 -25.00 -2.50
C ARG A 105 -14.43 -26.05 -3.53
N LYS A 106 -13.34 -26.79 -3.26
CA LYS A 106 -12.86 -27.90 -4.09
C LYS A 106 -13.19 -29.30 -3.52
N ALA A 107 -13.93 -29.38 -2.41
CA ALA A 107 -14.42 -30.64 -1.85
C ALA A 107 -15.84 -30.95 -2.37
#